data_AF-A0A662CNU2-F1
#
_entry.id   AF-A0A662CNU2-F1
#
_cell.length_a   1.000
_cell.length_b   1.000
_cell.length_c   1.000
_cell.angle_alpha   90.00
_cell.angle_beta   90.00
_cell.angle_gamma   90.00
#
_symmetry.space_group_name_H-M   'P 1'
#
loop_
_entity.id
_entity.type
_entity.pdbx_description
1 polymer ?
#
loop_
_entity_poly.entity_id
_entity_poly.type
_entity_poly.pdbx_seq_one_letter_code
_entity_poly.pdbx_strand_id
1 'polypeptide(L)'
;MPIILTPIWLDSGLGWFRITKVYSALAAAIVFTLYRFNFGLNKFKWMGAVIAAVLAINIFEAVMQDWSQPDLPNMLNAFAGFLNIITIYHWSTIKTDTKKPNDMIWPGMTIGWIIAYDIWNIVFVYLNFPNTVFYTAIAVISAPTIAAIWIKKGTWMQARAYTLAIYMMYICTSYMFDLDITFTEPLPRSEGIAWVLVGLSVAVNVIYAFFHFRYRFTGKAPQNLEVGQHESVID
;
A
#
# COMPACT_ATOMS: atom_id res chain seq x y z
N MET A 1 -18.43 -11.81 -5.92
CA MET A 1 -17.47 -12.93 -5.80
C MET A 1 -17.00 -13.15 -4.36
N PRO A 2 -16.44 -12.17 -3.63
CA PRO A 2 -15.81 -12.45 -2.32
C PRO A 2 -16.74 -13.03 -1.26
N ILE A 3 -18.00 -12.58 -1.20
CA ILE A 3 -18.99 -13.08 -0.23
C ILE A 3 -19.34 -14.56 -0.49
N ILE A 4 -19.57 -14.93 -1.76
CA ILE A 4 -19.97 -16.28 -2.14
C ILE A 4 -18.83 -17.28 -1.94
N LEU A 5 -17.59 -16.87 -2.22
CA LEU A 5 -16.42 -17.73 -2.09
C LEU A 5 -15.84 -17.77 -0.66
N THR A 6 -16.33 -16.94 0.27
CA THR A 6 -15.87 -16.87 1.67
C THR A 6 -15.79 -18.23 2.36
N PRO A 7 -16.84 -19.08 2.35
CA PRO A 7 -16.79 -20.37 3.04
C PRO A 7 -15.71 -21.28 2.45
N ILE A 8 -15.48 -21.16 1.15
CA ILE A 8 -14.52 -21.99 0.40
C ILE A 8 -13.08 -21.48 0.61
N TRP A 9 -12.88 -20.16 0.72
CA TRP A 9 -11.56 -19.59 1.06
C TRP A 9 -11.14 -19.85 2.51
N LEU A 10 -12.10 -19.99 3.43
CA LEU A 10 -11.81 -20.36 4.81
C LEU A 10 -11.40 -21.84 4.92
N ASP A 11 -11.93 -22.70 4.06
CA ASP A 11 -11.66 -24.14 4.04
C ASP A 11 -10.40 -24.52 3.23
N SER A 12 -9.92 -23.64 2.34
CA SER A 12 -8.80 -23.93 1.45
C SER A 12 -7.42 -23.97 2.12
N GLY A 13 -7.33 -23.67 3.42
CA GLY A 13 -6.03 -23.61 4.13
C GLY A 13 -5.23 -22.33 3.84
N LEU A 14 -5.87 -21.30 3.27
CA LEU A 14 -5.28 -19.97 3.17
C LEU A 14 -5.01 -19.41 4.57
N GLY A 15 -3.76 -18.99 4.83
CA GLY A 15 -3.41 -18.34 6.09
C GLY A 15 -4.25 -17.09 6.36
N TRP A 16 -4.51 -16.81 7.64
CA TRP A 16 -5.40 -15.75 8.11
C TRP A 16 -5.15 -14.39 7.40
N PHE A 17 -3.88 -14.05 7.18
CA PHE A 17 -3.50 -12.79 6.54
C PHE A 17 -4.10 -12.63 5.15
N ARG A 18 -4.07 -13.66 4.30
CA ARG A 18 -4.59 -13.58 2.93
C ARG A 18 -6.09 -13.33 2.93
N ILE A 19 -6.81 -13.99 3.83
CA ILE A 19 -8.25 -13.82 3.99
C ILE A 19 -8.56 -12.41 4.47
N THR A 20 -7.94 -11.96 5.57
CA THR A 20 -8.10 -10.59 6.06
C THR A 20 -7.79 -9.57 4.98
N LYS A 21 -6.71 -9.79 4.21
CA LYS A 21 -6.25 -8.86 3.19
C LYS A 21 -7.20 -8.73 2.01
N VAL A 22 -7.84 -9.82 1.58
CA VAL A 22 -8.81 -9.79 0.48
C VAL A 22 -9.98 -8.87 0.84
N TYR A 23 -10.49 -8.97 2.08
CA TYR A 23 -11.63 -8.18 2.53
C TYR A 23 -11.26 -6.73 2.81
N SER A 24 -10.10 -6.48 3.43
CA SER A 24 -9.65 -5.11 3.69
C SER A 24 -9.32 -4.35 2.41
N ALA A 25 -8.70 -5.00 1.42
CA ALA A 25 -8.44 -4.42 0.10
C ALA A 25 -9.73 -4.18 -0.69
N LEU A 26 -10.69 -5.12 -0.66
CA LEU A 26 -11.99 -4.95 -1.29
C LEU A 26 -12.78 -3.80 -0.66
N ALA A 27 -12.83 -3.72 0.67
CA ALA A 27 -13.49 -2.64 1.39
C ALA A 27 -12.89 -1.28 1.00
N ALA A 28 -11.56 -1.19 0.93
CA ALA A 28 -10.86 0.00 0.46
C ALA A 28 -11.28 0.40 -0.97
N ALA A 29 -11.26 -0.54 -1.91
CA ALA A 29 -11.67 -0.32 -3.29
C ALA A 29 -13.13 0.17 -3.40
N ILE A 30 -14.05 -0.39 -2.61
CA ILE A 30 -15.45 0.03 -2.56
C ILE A 30 -15.55 1.47 -2.01
N VAL A 31 -14.93 1.76 -0.87
CA VAL A 31 -14.96 3.09 -0.25
C VAL A 31 -14.43 4.15 -1.22
N PHE A 32 -13.31 3.88 -1.91
CA PHE A 32 -12.73 4.84 -2.84
C PHE A 32 -13.58 5.02 -4.10
N THR A 33 -14.23 3.96 -4.57
CA THR A 33 -15.18 4.04 -5.69
C THR A 33 -16.41 4.88 -5.34
N LEU A 34 -16.97 4.68 -4.14
CA LEU A 34 -18.09 5.46 -3.64
C LEU A 34 -17.72 6.94 -3.43
N TYR A 35 -16.50 7.20 -2.96
CA TYR A 35 -15.97 8.55 -2.82
C TYR A 35 -15.77 9.22 -4.19
N ARG A 36 -15.13 8.52 -5.14
CA ARG A 36 -14.87 8.98 -6.51
C ARG A 36 -16.14 9.38 -7.26
N PHE A 37 -17.16 8.51 -7.27
CA PHE A 37 -18.39 8.74 -8.01
C PHE A 37 -19.42 9.60 -7.26
N ASN A 38 -19.01 10.21 -6.15
CA ASN A 38 -19.83 11.15 -5.39
C ASN A 38 -21.22 10.56 -5.03
N PHE A 39 -21.23 9.34 -4.48
CA PHE A 39 -22.42 8.77 -3.85
C PHE A 39 -22.72 9.43 -2.48
N GLY A 40 -22.55 10.75 -2.38
CA GLY A 40 -22.74 11.54 -1.16
C GLY A 40 -21.57 11.52 -0.17
N LEU A 41 -20.57 10.65 -0.35
CA LEU A 41 -19.43 10.54 0.58
C LEU A 41 -18.49 11.75 0.54
N ASN A 42 -18.26 12.35 -0.62
CA ASN A 42 -17.31 13.47 -0.73
C ASN A 42 -17.77 14.76 -0.01
N LYS A 43 -19.04 14.84 0.40
CA LYS A 43 -19.61 15.96 1.17
C LYS A 43 -19.11 15.98 2.61
N PHE A 44 -18.66 14.83 3.11
CA PHE A 44 -18.22 14.67 4.49
C PHE A 44 -16.72 14.99 4.62
N LYS A 45 -16.41 16.07 5.35
CA LYS A 45 -15.02 16.50 5.61
C LYS A 45 -14.18 15.43 6.33
N TRP A 46 -14.81 14.51 7.05
CA TRP A 46 -14.14 13.41 7.77
C TRP A 46 -13.74 12.24 6.86
N MET A 47 -14.24 12.16 5.61
CA MET A 47 -13.91 11.05 4.71
C MET A 47 -12.43 11.02 4.33
N GLY A 48 -11.73 12.15 4.30
CA GLY A 48 -10.29 12.16 4.13
C GLY A 48 -9.57 11.36 5.23
N ALA A 49 -10.01 11.49 6.48
CA ALA A 49 -9.47 10.72 7.60
C ALA A 49 -9.79 9.23 7.48
N VAL A 50 -10.98 8.85 6.98
CA VAL A 50 -11.32 7.44 6.71
C VAL A 50 -10.40 6.86 5.65
N ILE A 51 -10.19 7.58 4.56
CA ILE A 51 -9.37 7.13 3.44
C ILE A 51 -7.92 6.91 3.91
N ALA A 52 -7.40 7.81 4.75
CA ALA A 52 -6.11 7.64 5.39
C ALA A 52 -6.07 6.48 6.40
N ALA A 53 -7.13 6.30 7.19
CA ALA A 53 -7.23 5.19 8.13
C ALA A 53 -7.27 3.83 7.42
N VAL A 54 -7.98 3.71 6.30
CA VAL A 54 -8.01 2.50 5.48
C VAL A 54 -6.61 2.13 4.98
N LEU A 55 -5.82 3.13 4.56
CA LEU A 55 -4.42 2.92 4.21
C LEU A 55 -3.61 2.50 5.43
N ALA A 56 -3.72 3.20 6.56
CA ALA A 56 -2.99 2.86 7.78
C ALA A 56 -3.30 1.43 8.26
N ILE A 57 -4.57 1.01 8.24
CA ILE A 57 -4.99 -0.36 8.56
C ILE A 57 -4.36 -1.36 7.59
N ASN A 58 -4.35 -1.05 6.29
CA ASN A 58 -3.70 -1.91 5.29
C ASN A 58 -2.20 -2.09 5.56
N ILE A 59 -1.50 -1.05 6.03
CA ILE A 59 -0.09 -1.16 6.40
C ILE A 59 0.04 -1.96 7.71
N PHE A 60 -0.81 -1.65 8.68
CA PHE A 60 -0.82 -2.29 10.00
C PHE A 60 -1.04 -3.80 9.93
N GLU A 61 -1.95 -4.29 9.08
CA GLU A 61 -2.15 -5.72 8.84
C GLU A 61 -0.85 -6.42 8.41
N ALA A 62 -0.07 -5.79 7.53
CA ALA A 62 1.20 -6.33 7.07
C ALA A 62 2.30 -6.22 8.13
N VAL A 63 2.31 -5.14 8.93
CA VAL A 63 3.18 -5.01 10.12
C VAL A 63 2.89 -6.13 11.13
N MET A 64 1.62 -6.46 11.39
CA MET A 64 1.25 -7.57 12.28
C MET A 64 1.66 -8.93 11.72
N GLN A 65 1.56 -9.11 10.40
CA GLN A 65 2.06 -10.32 9.74
C GLN A 65 3.58 -10.44 9.89
N ASP A 66 4.36 -9.38 9.64
CA ASP A 66 5.81 -9.39 9.90
C ASP A 66 6.13 -9.67 11.37
N TRP A 67 5.40 -9.06 12.31
CA TRP A 67 5.62 -9.27 13.75
C TRP A 67 5.33 -10.71 14.19
N SER A 68 4.44 -11.42 13.49
CA SER A 68 4.12 -12.81 13.77
C SER A 68 5.22 -13.80 13.34
N GLN A 69 6.20 -13.34 12.55
CA GLN A 69 7.31 -14.17 12.09
C GLN A 69 8.45 -14.18 13.12
N PRO A 70 9.15 -15.32 13.30
CA PRO A 70 10.22 -15.45 14.29
C PRO A 70 11.52 -14.75 13.89
N ASP A 71 11.65 -14.31 12.64
CA ASP A 71 12.91 -13.84 12.08
C ASP A 71 13.12 -12.33 12.30
N LEU A 72 14.33 -11.97 12.70
CA LEU A 72 14.70 -10.57 12.95
C LEU A 72 14.53 -9.65 11.72
N PRO A 73 14.81 -10.07 10.46
CA PRO A 73 14.46 -9.28 9.28
C PRO A 73 12.97 -8.90 9.18
N ASN A 74 12.05 -9.78 9.59
CA ASN A 74 10.63 -9.44 9.58
C ASN A 74 10.32 -8.38 10.63
N MET A 75 10.84 -8.52 11.86
CA MET A 75 10.64 -7.52 12.92
C MET A 75 11.20 -6.14 12.55
N LEU A 76 12.36 -6.09 11.88
CA LEU A 76 12.95 -4.86 11.38
C LEU A 76 12.12 -4.24 10.25
N ASN A 77 11.56 -5.07 9.35
CA ASN A 77 10.64 -4.59 8.33
C ASN A 77 9.31 -4.11 8.92
N ALA A 78 8.80 -4.74 9.98
CA ALA A 78 7.63 -4.27 10.74
C ALA A 78 7.85 -2.85 11.28
N PHE A 79 9.04 -2.58 11.82
CA PHE A 79 9.42 -1.23 12.28
C PHE A 79 9.39 -0.21 11.13
N ALA A 80 9.95 -0.53 9.97
CA ALA A 80 9.86 0.34 8.79
C ALA A 80 8.40 0.59 8.34
N GLY A 81 7.53 -0.42 8.47
CA GLY A 81 6.10 -0.28 8.19
C GLY A 81 5.39 0.66 9.18
N PHE A 82 5.77 0.63 10.45
CA PHE A 82 5.28 1.58 11.44
C PHE A 82 5.70 3.02 11.10
N LEU A 83 6.94 3.22 10.61
CA LEU A 83 7.39 4.52 10.11
C LEU A 83 6.52 5.02 8.95
N ASN A 84 6.12 4.14 8.03
CA ASN A 84 5.17 4.50 6.96
C ASN A 84 3.83 4.98 7.52
N ILE A 85 3.29 4.33 8.56
CA ILE A 85 2.01 4.71 9.18
C ILE A 85 2.10 6.11 9.81
N ILE A 86 3.11 6.36 10.66
CA ILE A 86 3.21 7.64 11.39
C ILE A 86 3.56 8.83 10.48
N THR A 87 4.07 8.56 9.27
CA THR A 87 4.40 9.57 8.27
C THR A 87 3.27 9.81 7.25
N ILE A 88 2.14 9.10 7.37
CA ILE A 88 0.92 9.44 6.64
C ILE A 88 0.48 10.84 7.08
N TYR A 89 0.28 11.74 6.11
CA TYR A 89 -0.02 13.14 6.40
C TYR A 89 -0.98 13.77 5.37
N HIS A 90 -1.48 14.97 5.68
CA HIS A 90 -2.36 15.77 4.81
C HIS A 90 -3.62 15.03 4.32
N TRP A 91 -4.22 14.15 5.13
CA TRP A 91 -5.46 13.46 4.78
C TRP A 91 -6.66 14.41 4.55
N SER A 92 -6.61 15.64 5.07
CA SER A 92 -7.62 16.68 4.82
C SER A 92 -7.58 17.24 3.39
N THR A 93 -6.51 16.99 2.63
CA THR A 93 -6.34 17.48 1.25
C THR A 93 -6.95 16.56 0.19
N ILE A 94 -7.47 15.40 0.62
CA ILE A 94 -8.09 14.43 -0.28
C ILE A 94 -9.33 15.05 -0.91
N LYS A 95 -9.38 15.04 -2.24
CA LYS A 95 -10.46 15.63 -3.03
C LYS A 95 -10.77 14.78 -4.26
N THR A 96 -11.97 14.93 -4.78
CA THR A 96 -12.33 14.41 -6.10
C THR A 96 -11.89 15.41 -7.17
N ASP A 97 -11.35 14.90 -8.28
CA ASP A 97 -11.02 15.73 -9.43
C ASP A 97 -12.28 16.37 -10.03
N THR A 98 -12.11 17.55 -10.64
CA THR A 98 -13.16 18.27 -11.36
C THR A 98 -13.36 17.74 -12.78
N LYS A 99 -12.32 17.12 -13.36
CA LYS A 99 -12.38 16.50 -14.70
C LYS A 99 -12.91 15.08 -14.59
N LYS A 100 -13.86 14.73 -15.48
CA LYS A 100 -14.29 13.34 -15.67
C LYS A 100 -13.06 12.47 -15.96
N PRO A 101 -12.91 11.30 -15.31
CA PRO A 101 -13.90 10.54 -14.54
C PRO A 101 -13.93 10.81 -13.01
N ASN A 102 -13.59 12.03 -12.56
CA ASN A 102 -13.66 12.50 -11.17
C ASN A 102 -12.80 11.65 -10.20
N ASP A 103 -11.56 11.36 -10.61
CA ASP A 103 -10.65 10.53 -9.81
C ASP A 103 -10.46 11.07 -8.39
N MET A 104 -10.26 10.17 -7.43
CA MET A 104 -9.89 10.55 -6.08
C MET A 104 -8.40 10.88 -6.07
N ILE A 105 -8.07 12.12 -5.70
CA ILE A 105 -6.72 12.64 -5.63
C ILE A 105 -6.35 12.85 -4.17
N TRP A 106 -5.18 12.36 -3.78
CA TRP A 106 -4.56 12.66 -2.50
C TRP A 106 -3.24 13.42 -2.73
N PRO A 107 -3.25 14.76 -2.68
CA PRO A 107 -2.04 15.58 -2.86
C PRO A 107 -0.99 15.35 -1.75
N GLY A 108 -1.41 15.02 -0.53
CA GLY A 108 -0.50 14.70 0.57
C GLY A 108 0.43 13.49 0.36
N MET A 109 0.19 12.66 -0.66
CA MET A 109 1.02 11.50 -0.99
C MET A 109 2.23 11.92 -1.84
N THR A 110 3.34 12.18 -1.17
CA THR A 110 4.59 12.54 -1.88
C THR A 110 5.23 11.35 -2.59
N ILE A 111 5.96 11.63 -3.67
CA ILE A 111 6.72 10.60 -4.38
C ILE A 111 7.74 9.94 -3.44
N GLY A 112 8.38 10.71 -2.54
CA GLY A 112 9.30 10.17 -1.55
C GLY A 112 8.65 9.16 -0.60
N TRP A 113 7.42 9.45 -0.15
CA TRP A 113 6.65 8.51 0.67
C TRP A 113 6.28 7.26 -0.12
N ILE A 114 5.82 7.42 -1.36
CA ILE A 114 5.45 6.30 -2.24
C ILE A 114 6.65 5.36 -2.45
N ILE A 115 7.84 5.89 -2.72
CA ILE A 115 9.06 5.08 -2.89
C ILE A 115 9.42 4.34 -1.60
N ALA A 116 9.41 5.02 -0.45
CA ALA A 116 9.72 4.41 0.84
C ALA A 116 8.73 3.29 1.19
N TYR A 117 7.45 3.52 0.91
CA TYR A 117 6.37 2.56 1.05
C TYR A 117 6.53 1.35 0.10
N ASP A 118 6.83 1.60 -1.17
CA ASP A 118 6.97 0.56 -2.19
C ASP A 118 8.13 -0.37 -1.88
N ILE A 119 9.28 0.18 -1.49
CA ILE A 119 10.44 -0.60 -1.04
C ILE A 119 10.04 -1.46 0.16
N TRP A 120 9.43 -0.86 1.19
CA TRP A 120 8.97 -1.61 2.36
C TRP A 120 8.00 -2.75 2.00
N ASN A 121 7.06 -2.50 1.08
CA ASN A 121 6.06 -3.47 0.68
C ASN A 121 6.66 -4.61 -0.18
N ILE A 122 7.65 -4.33 -1.03
CA ILE A 122 8.40 -5.36 -1.77
C ILE A 122 9.14 -6.28 -0.78
N VAL A 123 9.80 -5.69 0.22
CA VAL A 123 10.54 -6.46 1.23
C VAL A 123 9.58 -7.30 2.09
N PHE A 124 8.43 -6.75 2.48
CA PHE A 124 7.37 -7.50 3.18
C PHE A 124 6.97 -8.77 2.41
N VAL A 125 6.74 -8.64 1.10
CA VAL A 125 6.35 -9.79 0.26
C VAL A 125 7.51 -10.77 0.14
N TYR A 126 8.75 -10.30 -0.03
CA TYR A 126 9.92 -11.18 -0.08
C TYR A 126 10.07 -12.03 1.18
N LEU A 127 9.86 -11.44 2.35
CA LEU A 127 10.04 -12.13 3.62
C LEU A 127 8.89 -13.12 3.93
N ASN A 128 7.65 -12.78 3.60
CA ASN A 128 6.47 -13.59 3.97
C ASN A 128 5.95 -14.48 2.84
N PHE A 129 6.11 -14.06 1.59
CA PHE A 129 5.55 -14.70 0.40
C PHE A 129 6.58 -14.76 -0.75
N PRO A 130 7.74 -15.43 -0.55
CA PRO A 130 8.84 -15.45 -1.52
C PRO A 130 8.45 -15.93 -2.92
N ASN A 131 7.41 -16.77 -3.01
CA ASN A 131 6.94 -17.33 -4.28
C ASN A 131 6.07 -16.38 -5.11
N THR A 132 5.66 -15.23 -4.55
CA THR A 132 4.79 -14.26 -5.22
C THR A 132 5.46 -12.90 -5.41
N VAL A 133 6.75 -12.77 -5.11
CA VAL A 133 7.48 -11.50 -5.06
C VAL A 133 7.48 -10.79 -6.39
N PHE A 134 7.84 -11.50 -7.48
CA PHE A 134 7.93 -10.89 -8.81
C PHE A 134 6.59 -10.30 -9.26
N TYR A 135 5.51 -11.04 -9.07
CA TYR A 135 4.17 -10.61 -9.46
C TYR A 135 3.59 -9.56 -8.52
N THR A 136 3.87 -9.63 -7.22
CA THR A 136 3.44 -8.57 -6.30
C THR A 136 4.21 -7.28 -6.58
N ALA A 137 5.51 -7.35 -6.87
CA ALA A 137 6.33 -6.20 -7.22
C ALA A 137 5.81 -5.53 -8.51
N ILE A 138 5.45 -6.31 -9.54
CA ILE A 138 4.94 -5.76 -10.81
C ILE A 138 3.48 -5.29 -10.70
N ALA A 139 2.57 -6.16 -10.24
CA ALA A 139 1.13 -5.90 -10.30
C ALA A 139 0.61 -5.00 -9.19
N VAL A 140 1.13 -5.14 -7.96
CA VAL A 140 0.60 -4.43 -6.79
C VAL A 140 1.36 -3.14 -6.51
N ILE A 141 2.62 -3.05 -6.92
CA ILE A 141 3.52 -1.96 -6.52
C ILE A 141 3.93 -1.11 -7.73
N SER A 142 4.48 -1.73 -8.78
CA SER A 142 4.94 -0.99 -9.97
C SER A 142 3.79 -0.33 -10.73
N ALA A 143 2.68 -1.05 -10.95
CA ALA A 143 1.54 -0.53 -11.70
C ALA A 143 0.93 0.76 -11.10
N PRO A 144 0.57 0.83 -9.80
CA PRO A 144 0.02 2.06 -9.23
C PRO A 144 1.05 3.19 -9.13
N THR A 145 2.34 2.88 -8.94
CA THR A 145 3.41 3.90 -8.87
C THR A 145 3.71 4.50 -10.24
N ILE A 146 3.74 3.69 -11.30
CA ILE A 146 3.83 4.18 -12.68
C ILE A 146 2.61 5.03 -13.02
N ALA A 147 1.40 4.59 -12.68
CA ALA A 147 0.18 5.36 -12.91
C ALA A 147 0.19 6.71 -12.18
N ALA A 148 0.67 6.72 -10.93
CA ALA A 148 0.74 7.94 -10.12
C ALA A 148 1.77 8.95 -10.64
N ILE A 149 2.90 8.49 -11.18
CA ILE A 149 3.97 9.37 -11.66
C ILE A 149 3.68 9.87 -13.08
N TRP A 150 3.22 9.00 -13.98
CA TRP A 150 3.18 9.28 -15.42
C TRP A 150 1.78 9.55 -15.97
N ILE A 151 0.71 9.07 -15.32
CA ILE A 151 -0.67 9.28 -15.80
C ILE A 151 -1.30 10.46 -15.07
N LYS A 152 -1.38 10.40 -13.74
CA LYS A 152 -2.02 11.45 -12.95
C LYS A 152 -1.53 11.47 -11.51
N LYS A 153 -0.83 12.55 -11.15
CA LYS A 153 -0.33 12.79 -9.79
C LYS A 153 -1.47 12.71 -8.76
N GLY A 154 -1.18 12.06 -7.63
CA GLY A 154 -2.11 11.91 -6.50
C GLY A 154 -3.18 10.82 -6.65
N THR A 155 -3.23 10.09 -7.77
CA THR A 155 -4.13 8.93 -7.95
C THR A 155 -3.58 7.61 -7.40
N TRP A 156 -2.35 7.62 -6.90
CA TRP A 156 -1.61 6.45 -6.43
C TRP A 156 -2.45 5.54 -5.52
N MET A 157 -3.10 6.14 -4.53
CA MET A 157 -3.82 5.38 -3.51
C MET A 157 -5.02 4.64 -4.11
N GLN A 158 -5.75 5.30 -5.01
CA GLN A 158 -6.87 4.69 -5.71
C GLN A 158 -6.41 3.55 -6.63
N ALA A 159 -5.36 3.78 -7.42
CA ALA A 159 -4.79 2.76 -8.30
C ALA A 159 -4.33 1.54 -7.50
N ARG A 160 -3.63 1.77 -6.37
CA ARG A 160 -3.13 0.71 -5.48
C ARG A 160 -4.27 -0.12 -4.89
N ALA A 161 -5.35 0.52 -4.46
CA ALA A 161 -6.48 -0.19 -3.87
C ALA A 161 -7.12 -1.17 -4.85
N TYR A 162 -7.26 -0.75 -6.11
CA TYR A 162 -7.83 -1.61 -7.15
C TYR A 162 -6.89 -2.74 -7.55
N THR A 163 -5.60 -2.45 -7.78
CA THR A 163 -4.63 -3.50 -8.14
C THR A 163 -4.49 -4.52 -7.02
N LEU A 164 -4.42 -4.07 -5.76
CA LEU A 164 -4.36 -4.95 -4.60
C LEU A 164 -5.62 -5.79 -4.43
N ALA A 165 -6.82 -5.20 -4.56
CA ALA A 165 -8.08 -5.93 -4.44
C ALA A 165 -8.21 -7.01 -5.52
N ILE A 166 -7.91 -6.67 -6.78
CA ILE A 166 -7.92 -7.62 -7.89
C ILE A 166 -6.91 -8.74 -7.66
N TYR A 167 -5.68 -8.39 -7.27
CA TYR A 167 -4.61 -9.37 -7.02
C TYR A 167 -4.95 -10.33 -5.89
N MET A 168 -5.48 -9.84 -4.77
CA MET A 168 -5.87 -10.68 -3.64
C MET A 168 -7.02 -11.62 -4.02
N MET A 169 -8.04 -11.12 -4.75
CA MET A 169 -9.11 -11.97 -5.27
C MET A 169 -8.56 -13.06 -6.20
N TYR A 170 -7.60 -12.73 -7.05
CA TYR A 170 -6.94 -13.69 -7.95
C TYR A 170 -6.15 -14.75 -7.17
N ILE A 171 -5.31 -14.38 -6.20
CA ILE A 171 -4.55 -15.37 -5.39
C ILE A 171 -5.47 -16.29 -4.62
N CYS A 172 -6.48 -15.75 -3.93
CA CYS A 172 -7.40 -16.57 -3.13
C CYS A 172 -8.17 -17.55 -4.01
N THR A 173 -8.52 -17.16 -5.24
CA THR A 173 -9.26 -18.01 -6.19
C THR A 173 -8.35 -19.03 -6.86
N SER A 174 -7.16 -18.64 -7.32
CA SER A 174 -6.21 -19.54 -7.99
C SER A 174 -5.70 -20.64 -7.06
N TYR A 175 -5.41 -20.29 -5.80
CA TYR A 175 -5.02 -21.26 -4.77
C TYR A 175 -6.12 -22.29 -4.46
N MET A 176 -7.39 -21.86 -4.51
CA MET A 176 -8.53 -22.71 -4.22
C MET A 176 -8.80 -23.74 -5.32
N PHE A 177 -8.62 -23.37 -6.58
CA PHE A 177 -8.91 -24.22 -7.73
C PHE A 177 -7.68 -24.98 -8.25
N ASP A 178 -6.55 -24.91 -7.52
CA ASP A 178 -5.26 -25.49 -7.91
C ASP A 178 -4.93 -25.22 -9.39
N LEU A 179 -5.17 -23.98 -9.82
CA LEU A 179 -5.01 -23.63 -11.22
C LEU A 179 -3.50 -23.62 -11.54
N ASP A 180 -3.10 -24.41 -12.54
CA ASP A 180 -1.75 -24.40 -13.16
C ASP A 180 -1.34 -23.04 -13.74
N ILE A 181 -2.25 -22.06 -13.72
CA ILE A 181 -2.00 -20.66 -14.02
C ILE A 181 -1.39 -19.93 -12.81
N THR A 182 -0.66 -20.64 -11.95
CA THR A 182 0.03 -20.02 -10.81
C THR A 182 1.27 -19.32 -11.34
N PHE A 183 1.12 -18.01 -11.52
CA PHE A 183 2.21 -17.06 -11.70
C PHE A 183 3.03 -17.02 -10.39
N THR A 184 3.79 -18.08 -10.15
CA THR A 184 4.67 -18.25 -9.01
C THR A 184 6.06 -18.50 -9.55
N GLU A 185 6.83 -17.43 -9.71
CA GLU A 185 8.26 -17.55 -9.92
C GLU A 185 8.91 -17.50 -8.53
N PRO A 186 9.38 -18.64 -7.99
CA PRO A 186 9.97 -18.67 -6.68
C PRO A 186 11.22 -17.80 -6.68
N LEU A 187 11.26 -16.83 -5.78
CA LEU A 187 12.50 -16.19 -5.35
C LEU A 187 12.83 -16.79 -3.99
N PRO A 188 13.60 -17.89 -3.93
CA PRO A 188 13.86 -18.56 -2.68
C PRO A 188 14.42 -17.57 -1.66
N ARG A 189 13.88 -17.66 -0.44
CA ARG A 189 14.35 -16.82 0.65
C ARG A 189 15.80 -17.19 0.96
N SER A 190 16.70 -16.26 0.70
CA SER A 190 18.11 -16.34 1.07
C SER A 190 18.33 -15.40 2.25
N GLU A 191 19.03 -15.88 3.27
CA GLU A 191 19.32 -15.09 4.47
C GLU A 191 20.08 -13.81 4.11
N GLY A 192 21.09 -13.90 3.24
CA GLY A 192 21.87 -12.73 2.81
C GLY A 192 21.02 -11.69 2.07
N ILE A 193 20.12 -12.13 1.18
CA ILE A 193 19.22 -11.23 0.45
C ILE A 193 18.21 -10.59 1.40
N ALA A 194 17.65 -11.36 2.35
CA ALA A 194 16.73 -10.85 3.36
C ALA A 194 17.35 -9.71 4.18
N TRP A 195 18.60 -9.88 4.63
CA TRP A 195 19.33 -8.86 5.39
C TRP A 195 19.62 -7.59 4.58
N VAL A 196 20.02 -7.74 3.32
CA VAL A 196 20.27 -6.59 2.44
C VAL A 196 18.97 -5.81 2.19
N LEU A 197 17.88 -6.53 1.88
CA LEU A 197 16.59 -5.94 1.58
C LEU A 197 15.99 -5.24 2.80
N VAL A 198 16.02 -5.86 3.98
CA VAL A 198 15.51 -5.21 5.20
C VAL A 198 16.38 -4.01 5.59
N GLY A 199 17.70 -4.10 5.43
CA GLY A 199 18.60 -2.98 5.67
C GLY A 199 18.25 -1.77 4.80
N LEU A 200 17.98 -2.01 3.51
CA LEU A 200 17.50 -0.99 2.58
C LEU A 200 16.13 -0.42 2.99
N SER A 201 15.18 -1.29 3.32
CA SER A 201 13.82 -0.90 3.75
C SER A 201 13.88 0.03 4.98
N VAL A 202 14.61 -0.37 6.02
CA VAL A 202 14.77 0.43 7.25
C VAL A 202 15.49 1.74 6.95
N ALA A 203 16.61 1.71 6.21
CA ALA A 203 17.38 2.90 5.91
C ALA A 203 16.53 3.95 5.16
N VAL A 204 15.85 3.56 4.09
CA VAL A 204 15.01 4.48 3.30
C VAL A 204 13.87 5.06 4.14
N ASN A 205 13.19 4.23 4.93
CA ASN A 205 12.06 4.68 5.74
C ASN A 205 12.50 5.59 6.90
N VAL A 206 13.65 5.31 7.54
CA VAL A 206 14.22 6.18 8.58
C VAL A 206 14.66 7.52 7.99
N ILE A 207 15.33 7.50 6.83
CA ILE A 207 15.75 8.73 6.13
C ILE A 207 14.53 9.58 5.77
N TYR A 208 13.50 8.97 5.17
CA TYR A 208 12.27 9.66 4.83
C TYR A 208 11.58 10.22 6.08
N ALA A 209 11.42 9.42 7.14
CA ALA A 209 10.81 9.86 8.39
C ALA A 209 11.57 11.03 9.02
N PHE A 210 12.91 10.98 9.02
CA PHE A 210 13.75 12.07 9.51
C PHE A 210 13.47 13.38 8.74
N PHE A 211 13.46 13.34 7.40
CA PHE A 211 13.15 14.53 6.61
C PHE A 211 11.71 15.00 6.81
N HIS A 212 10.75 14.07 6.93
CA HIS A 212 9.35 14.38 7.17
C HIS A 212 9.14 15.11 8.50
N PHE A 213 9.69 14.59 9.60
CA PHE A 213 9.58 15.23 10.90
C PHE A 213 10.41 16.50 10.99
N ARG A 214 11.60 16.55 10.38
CA ARG A 214 12.37 17.80 10.27
C ARG A 214 11.57 18.89 9.56
N TYR A 215 10.93 18.58 8.44
CA TYR A 215 10.04 19.52 7.76
C TYR A 215 8.92 20.00 8.69
N ARG A 216 8.26 19.07 9.37
CA ARG A 216 7.16 19.38 10.31
C ARG A 216 7.59 20.32 11.43
N PHE A 217 8.80 20.15 11.98
CA PHE A 217 9.29 20.97 13.08
C PHE A 217 9.93 22.30 12.63
N THR A 218 10.55 22.33 11.45
CA THR A 218 11.34 23.49 10.99
C THR A 218 10.65 24.34 9.93
N GLY A 219 9.60 23.82 9.29
CA GLY A 219 8.93 24.46 8.15
C GLY A 219 9.78 24.56 6.89
N LYS A 220 10.97 23.93 6.85
CA LYS A 220 11.92 24.00 5.72
C LYS A 220 12.00 22.65 5.02
N ALA A 221 11.46 22.56 3.81
CA ALA A 221 11.58 21.37 2.97
C ALA A 221 12.95 21.37 2.25
N PRO A 222 13.54 20.19 1.98
CA PRO A 222 14.66 20.10 1.04
C PRO A 222 14.19 20.55 -0.35
N GLN A 223 14.93 21.42 -1.03
CA GLN A 223 14.52 22.01 -2.32
C GLN A 223 14.27 20.95 -3.42
N ASN A 224 14.97 19.82 -3.36
CA ASN A 224 14.95 18.77 -4.39
C ASN A 224 14.27 17.47 -3.95
N LEU A 225 13.65 17.45 -2.76
CA LEU A 225 12.96 16.27 -2.24
C LEU A 225 11.53 16.65 -1.86
N GLU A 226 10.56 16.08 -2.55
CA GLU A 226 9.15 16.26 -2.22
C GLU A 226 8.85 15.58 -0.89
N VAL A 227 8.92 16.34 0.19
CA VAL A 227 8.57 15.90 1.55
C VAL A 227 7.38 16.73 2.00
N GLY A 228 6.20 16.11 2.08
CA GLY A 228 4.94 16.79 2.39
C GLY A 228 4.32 17.69 1.29
N GLN A 229 4.96 17.80 0.10
CA GLN A 229 4.60 18.53 -1.13
C GLN A 229 4.18 20.01 -0.96
N HIS A 230 5.07 20.93 -1.38
CA HIS A 230 4.75 22.33 -1.67
C HIS A 230 3.87 22.52 -2.94
N GLU A 231 3.11 21.51 -3.40
CA GLU A 231 2.27 21.56 -4.62
C GLU A 231 0.77 21.39 -4.32
N SER A 232 0.23 22.09 -3.30
CA SER A 232 -1.23 22.28 -3.21
C SER A 232 -1.75 23.36 -4.18
N VAL A 233 -0.89 23.92 -5.03
CA VAL A 233 -1.31 24.71 -6.19
C VAL A 233 -1.61 23.75 -7.34
N ILE A 234 -2.64 22.93 -7.13
CA ILE A 234 -3.50 22.61 -8.25
C ILE A 234 -4.35 23.87 -8.38
N ASP A 235 -3.94 24.77 -9.29
CA ASP A 235 -4.80 25.86 -9.76
C ASP A 235 -6.19 25.33 -10.14
#